data_AF-A0A969GE41-F1
#
_entry.id   AF-A0A969GE41-F1
#
_cell.length_a   1.000
_cell.length_b   1.000
_cell.length_c   1.000
_cell.angle_alpha   90.00
_cell.angle_beta   90.00
_cell.angle_gamma   90.00
#
_symmetry.space_group_name_H-M   'P 1'
#
loop_
_entity.id
_entity.type
_entity.pdbx_description
1 polymer ?
#
loop_
_entity_poly.entity_id
_entity_poly.type
_entity_poly.pdbx_seq_one_letter_code
_entity_poly.pdbx_strand_id
1 'polypeptide(L)'
;MKKVKELEINKPQIINAKQIQIELPSQPIKYYRHGWQSWSLAAWTDIKPLPKQKPVIFYPLQLDVEYAYEKNPHGSWLGAVEFADGKILLLGALSTDAHVHLIENQVEGHSEADEIEWFIMLGDESQVFHQYANQLKSRFGHVEKNHVPRVWCSWYSLYTMIDEEILFKTFDALDDLPFEVLQVDDGWQKKSVIGKQIKNFRRACKHWQKK
;
A
#
# COMPACT_ATOMS: atom_id res chain seq x y z
N MET A 1 13.52 2.48 -23.61
CA MET A 1 12.11 2.06 -23.54
C MET A 1 11.94 0.73 -24.25
N LYS A 2 11.43 -0.29 -23.55
CA LYS A 2 11.20 -1.63 -24.09
C LYS A 2 9.71 -1.84 -24.39
N LYS A 3 9.38 -2.33 -25.59
CA LYS A 3 7.99 -2.55 -26.02
C LYS A 3 7.64 -4.04 -25.93
N VAL A 4 6.44 -4.34 -25.45
CA VAL A 4 5.86 -5.70 -25.40
C VAL A 4 4.58 -5.69 -26.24
N LYS A 5 4.46 -6.65 -27.16
CA LYS A 5 3.32 -6.74 -28.10
C LYS A 5 2.53 -8.05 -27.98
N GLU A 6 3.13 -9.11 -27.46
CA GLU A 6 2.50 -10.43 -27.38
C GLU A 6 2.47 -10.90 -25.92
N LEU A 7 1.26 -11.12 -25.42
CA LEU A 7 1.00 -11.61 -24.08
C LEU A 7 0.22 -12.92 -24.17
N GLU A 8 0.80 -13.98 -23.62
CA GLU A 8 0.11 -15.24 -23.42
C GLU A 8 -0.75 -15.18 -22.16
N ILE A 9 -2.00 -15.61 -22.26
CA ILE A 9 -2.92 -15.68 -21.12
C ILE A 9 -2.36 -16.65 -20.06
N ASN A 10 -2.45 -16.26 -18.79
CA ASN A 10 -2.03 -17.02 -17.61
C ASN A 10 -0.54 -17.38 -17.56
N LYS A 11 0.31 -16.71 -18.36
CA LYS A 11 1.76 -16.92 -18.34
C LYS A 11 2.47 -15.64 -17.88
N PRO A 12 3.13 -15.66 -16.72
CA PRO A 12 3.85 -14.49 -16.25
C PRO A 12 5.10 -14.24 -17.10
N GLN A 13 5.39 -12.97 -17.37
CA GLN A 13 6.64 -12.52 -17.99
C GLN A 13 7.38 -11.60 -17.02
N ILE A 14 8.71 -11.73 -16.98
CA ILE A 14 9.58 -10.84 -16.23
C ILE A 14 10.52 -10.16 -17.22
N ILE A 15 10.52 -8.83 -17.20
CA ILE A 15 11.27 -8.01 -18.14
C ILE A 15 12.11 -7.00 -17.37
N ASN A 16 13.42 -7.03 -17.58
CA ASN A 16 14.30 -5.96 -17.08
C ASN A 16 14.29 -4.76 -18.05
N ALA A 17 13.94 -3.58 -17.53
CA ALA A 17 14.03 -2.29 -18.21
C ALA A 17 13.84 -1.14 -17.22
N LYS A 18 14.43 0.03 -17.52
CA LYS A 18 14.07 1.29 -16.82
C LYS A 18 12.65 1.78 -17.17
N GLN A 19 12.23 1.57 -18.41
CA GLN A 19 10.89 1.94 -18.89
C GLN A 19 10.34 0.86 -19.82
N ILE A 20 9.09 0.46 -19.59
CA ILE A 20 8.38 -0.55 -20.35
C ILE A 20 7.04 -0.01 -20.85
N GLN A 21 6.65 -0.45 -22.05
CA GLN A 21 5.39 -0.06 -22.70
C GLN A 21 4.72 -1.31 -23.25
N ILE A 22 3.46 -1.49 -22.91
CA ILE A 22 2.64 -2.65 -23.29
C ILE A 22 1.45 -2.13 -24.09
N GLU A 23 1.35 -2.55 -25.35
CA GLU A 23 0.17 -2.28 -26.16
C GLU A 23 -0.99 -3.15 -25.69
N LEU A 24 -2.14 -2.53 -25.41
CA LEU A 24 -3.31 -3.26 -24.92
C LEU A 24 -4.04 -3.97 -26.08
N PRO A 25 -4.50 -5.21 -25.86
CA PRO A 25 -5.21 -5.99 -26.89
C PRO A 25 -6.60 -5.40 -27.22
N SER A 26 -7.19 -4.65 -26.31
CA SER A 26 -8.46 -3.94 -26.48
C SER A 26 -8.55 -2.77 -25.50
N GLN A 27 -9.56 -1.91 -25.69
CA GLN A 27 -9.76 -0.77 -24.80
C GLN A 27 -10.17 -1.24 -23.39
N PRO A 28 -9.48 -0.80 -22.33
CA PRO A 28 -9.83 -1.17 -20.96
C PRO A 28 -11.06 -0.39 -20.47
N ILE A 29 -11.83 -1.02 -19.59
CA ILE A 29 -13.03 -0.42 -18.98
C ILE A 29 -12.75 0.18 -17.59
N LYS A 30 -11.78 -0.37 -16.86
CA LYS A 30 -11.32 0.14 -15.56
C LYS A 30 -9.82 0.08 -15.43
N TYR A 31 -9.30 0.87 -14.50
CA TYR A 31 -7.91 0.85 -14.09
C TYR A 31 -7.81 0.66 -12.57
N TYR A 32 -6.95 -0.26 -12.13
CA TYR A 32 -6.63 -0.47 -10.73
C TYR A 32 -5.54 0.51 -10.32
N ARG A 33 -5.92 1.47 -9.49
CA ARG A 33 -4.99 2.43 -8.88
C ARG A 33 -4.45 1.82 -7.61
N HIS A 34 -3.13 1.83 -7.46
CA HIS A 34 -2.46 1.45 -6.24
C HIS A 34 -1.77 2.68 -5.65
N GLY A 35 -2.27 3.17 -4.52
CA GLY A 35 -1.71 4.33 -3.84
C GLY A 35 -0.34 4.08 -3.23
N TRP A 36 0.41 5.15 -3.00
CA TRP A 36 1.80 5.06 -2.53
C TRP A 36 1.93 4.63 -1.05
N GLN A 37 1.02 5.08 -0.19
CA GLN A 37 1.11 4.84 1.26
C GLN A 37 -0.18 4.28 1.85
N SER A 38 -0.14 3.89 3.13
CA SER A 38 -1.20 3.16 3.83
C SER A 38 -2.60 3.78 3.81
N TRP A 39 -2.70 5.09 3.61
CA TRP A 39 -3.96 5.83 3.54
C TRP A 39 -4.34 6.26 2.11
N SER A 40 -3.49 5.96 1.13
CA SER A 40 -3.77 6.26 -0.26
C SER A 40 -4.81 5.29 -0.83
N LEU A 41 -5.55 5.75 -1.84
CA LEU A 41 -6.56 4.94 -2.52
C LEU A 41 -5.93 3.70 -3.19
N ALA A 42 -6.48 2.52 -2.92
CA ALA A 42 -6.20 1.29 -3.67
C ALA A 42 -7.53 0.71 -4.16
N ALA A 43 -7.87 0.92 -5.43
CA ALA A 43 -9.17 0.52 -5.97
C ALA A 43 -9.19 0.47 -7.50
N TRP A 44 -10.12 -0.34 -8.03
CA TRP A 44 -10.60 -0.21 -9.40
C TRP A 44 -11.39 1.09 -9.55
N THR A 45 -11.03 1.90 -10.54
CA THR A 45 -11.73 3.14 -10.88
C THR A 45 -12.01 3.22 -12.38
N ASP A 46 -12.88 4.14 -12.76
CA ASP A 46 -12.96 4.59 -14.15
C ASP A 46 -11.59 5.07 -14.64
N ILE A 47 -11.36 4.96 -15.94
CA ILE A 47 -10.15 5.46 -16.62
C ILE A 47 -10.08 7.01 -16.68
N LYS A 48 -11.13 7.69 -16.23
CA LYS A 48 -11.18 9.14 -16.16
C LYS A 48 -10.38 9.66 -14.96
N PRO A 49 -9.90 10.92 -15.00
CA PRO A 49 -9.28 11.54 -13.84
C PRO A 49 -10.20 11.53 -12.62
N LEU A 50 -9.64 11.23 -11.45
CA LEU A 50 -10.38 11.28 -10.19
C LEU A 50 -10.59 12.74 -9.75
N PRO A 51 -11.70 13.04 -9.05
CA PRO A 51 -11.88 14.35 -8.46
C PRO A 51 -10.83 14.59 -7.35
N LYS A 52 -10.31 15.82 -7.29
CA LYS A 52 -9.43 16.22 -6.18
C LYS A 52 -10.23 16.27 -4.88
N GLN A 53 -9.75 15.57 -3.85
CA GLN A 53 -10.36 15.63 -2.53
C GLN A 53 -10.20 17.03 -1.92
N LYS A 54 -11.20 17.44 -1.14
CA LYS A 54 -11.19 18.72 -0.42
C LYS A 54 -10.85 18.48 1.07
N PRO A 55 -10.08 19.40 1.71
CA PRO A 55 -9.54 20.63 1.14
C PRO A 55 -8.30 20.36 0.27
N VAL A 56 -8.19 21.09 -0.85
CA VAL A 56 -7.16 20.85 -1.88
C VAL A 56 -5.73 20.98 -1.34
N ILE A 57 -5.52 21.76 -0.28
CA ILE A 57 -4.22 21.93 0.36
C ILE A 57 -3.64 20.62 0.93
N PHE A 58 -4.48 19.65 1.30
CA PHE A 58 -4.04 18.35 1.81
C PHE A 58 -3.98 17.27 0.72
N TYR A 59 -4.33 17.60 -0.51
CA TYR A 59 -4.39 16.62 -1.59
C TYR A 59 -3.04 15.90 -1.83
N PRO A 60 -1.88 16.57 -1.82
CA PRO A 60 -0.59 15.89 -1.93
C PRO A 60 -0.25 14.98 -0.74
N LEU A 61 -0.84 15.21 0.45
CA LEU A 61 -0.56 14.38 1.64
C LEU A 61 -1.25 13.01 1.60
N GLN A 62 -2.25 12.86 0.73
CA GLN A 62 -3.03 11.62 0.58
C GLN A 62 -2.46 10.71 -0.52
N LEU A 63 -1.54 11.23 -1.32
CA LEU A 63 -1.01 10.61 -2.52
C LEU A 63 0.52 10.64 -2.49
N ASP A 64 1.12 10.19 -3.58
CA ASP A 64 2.49 10.52 -3.90
C ASP A 64 2.59 12.02 -4.26
N VAL A 65 3.50 12.75 -3.59
CA VAL A 65 3.63 14.21 -3.77
C VAL A 65 4.09 14.56 -5.18
N GLU A 66 4.99 13.77 -5.76
CA GLU A 66 5.54 14.02 -7.10
C GLU A 66 4.46 13.79 -8.18
N TYR A 67 3.58 12.80 -7.96
CA TYR A 67 2.52 12.43 -8.90
C TYR A 67 1.15 12.97 -8.53
N ALA A 68 1.05 13.86 -7.53
CA ALA A 68 -0.22 14.38 -7.05
C ALA A 68 -1.06 15.06 -8.16
N TYR A 69 -0.41 15.54 -9.23
CA TYR A 69 -1.07 16.20 -10.36
C TYR A 69 -1.05 15.40 -11.67
N GLU A 70 -0.69 14.12 -11.62
CA GLU A 70 -0.81 13.21 -12.76
C GLU A 70 -2.27 13.17 -13.25
N LYS A 71 -2.45 13.28 -14.57
CA LYS A 71 -3.76 13.32 -15.22
C LYS A 71 -4.19 11.94 -15.72
N ASN A 72 -3.22 11.13 -16.11
CA ASN A 72 -3.46 9.76 -16.56
C ASN A 72 -3.82 8.86 -15.37
N PRO A 73 -4.53 7.74 -15.61
CA PRO A 73 -4.61 6.70 -14.61
C PRO A 73 -3.22 6.19 -14.24
N HIS A 74 -2.99 6.08 -12.94
CA HIS A 74 -1.66 5.92 -12.34
C HIS A 74 -1.74 5.14 -11.02
N GLY A 75 -0.70 4.36 -10.76
CA GLY A 75 -0.45 3.68 -9.50
C GLY A 75 1.05 3.62 -9.17
N SER A 76 1.35 3.61 -7.88
CA SER A 76 2.69 3.38 -7.32
C SER A 76 3.01 1.90 -7.31
N TRP A 77 4.17 1.57 -7.87
CA TRP A 77 4.75 0.24 -8.12
C TRP A 77 3.96 -0.68 -9.04
N LEU A 78 2.64 -0.63 -9.04
CA LEU A 78 1.81 -1.47 -9.90
C LEU A 78 0.61 -0.72 -10.43
N GLY A 79 0.11 -1.20 -11.56
CA GLY A 79 -1.16 -0.82 -12.13
C GLY A 79 -1.75 -1.99 -12.90
N ALA A 80 -3.07 -2.04 -12.99
CA ALA A 80 -3.74 -3.07 -13.76
C ALA A 80 -4.92 -2.48 -14.54
N VAL A 81 -5.29 -3.13 -15.64
CA VAL A 81 -6.47 -2.78 -16.43
C VAL A 81 -7.42 -3.95 -16.51
N GLU A 82 -8.72 -3.66 -16.46
CA GLU A 82 -9.79 -4.63 -16.66
C GLU A 82 -10.36 -4.45 -18.07
N PHE A 83 -10.53 -5.54 -18.79
CA PHE A 83 -11.18 -5.56 -20.11
C PHE A 83 -12.65 -5.99 -20.00
N ALA A 84 -13.41 -5.80 -21.08
CA ALA A 84 -14.84 -6.12 -21.13
C ALA A 84 -15.16 -7.62 -20.93
N ASP A 85 -14.19 -8.51 -21.18
CA ASP A 85 -14.30 -9.94 -20.93
C ASP A 85 -13.97 -10.35 -19.48
N GLY A 86 -13.67 -9.36 -18.61
CA GLY A 86 -13.30 -9.56 -17.20
C GLY A 86 -11.84 -9.94 -16.98
N LYS A 87 -11.01 -10.04 -18.03
CA LYS A 87 -9.58 -10.32 -17.88
C LYS A 87 -8.83 -9.09 -17.41
N ILE A 88 -7.79 -9.34 -16.62
CA ILE A 88 -6.92 -8.34 -16.04
C ILE A 88 -5.54 -8.44 -16.66
N LEU A 89 -5.03 -7.33 -17.19
CA LEU A 89 -3.60 -7.17 -17.42
C LEU A 89 -2.99 -6.42 -16.25
N LEU A 90 -2.07 -7.04 -15.53
CA LEU A 90 -1.29 -6.44 -14.45
C LEU A 90 0.13 -6.17 -14.93
N LEU A 91 0.61 -4.94 -14.70
CA LEU A 91 2.02 -4.56 -14.74
C LEU A 91 2.44 -4.16 -13.33
N GLY A 92 3.47 -4.80 -12.79
CA GLY A 92 3.98 -4.52 -11.45
C GLY A 92 5.50 -4.53 -11.40
N ALA A 93 6.09 -3.49 -10.82
CA ALA A 93 7.50 -3.43 -10.52
C ALA A 93 7.86 -4.47 -9.45
N LEU A 94 9.02 -5.10 -9.62
CA LEU A 94 9.66 -5.96 -8.62
C LEU A 94 10.80 -5.23 -7.90
N SER A 95 10.66 -3.92 -7.78
CA SER A 95 11.57 -2.97 -7.13
C SER A 95 10.74 -1.85 -6.48
N THR A 96 11.39 -0.99 -5.70
CA THR A 96 10.82 0.28 -5.23
C THR A 96 10.90 1.36 -6.32
N ASP A 97 10.34 2.54 -6.03
CA ASP A 97 10.52 3.77 -6.81
C ASP A 97 10.16 3.64 -8.29
N ALA A 98 8.94 3.16 -8.53
CA ALA A 98 8.42 2.92 -9.86
C ALA A 98 6.93 3.22 -9.94
N HIS A 99 6.47 3.59 -11.13
CA HIS A 99 5.08 3.99 -11.38
C HIS A 99 4.54 3.34 -12.64
N VAL A 100 3.25 3.04 -12.63
CA VAL A 100 2.54 2.46 -13.76
C VAL A 100 1.44 3.40 -14.19
N HIS A 101 1.36 3.68 -15.48
CA HIS A 101 0.40 4.61 -16.08
C HIS A 101 -0.43 3.90 -17.15
N LEU A 102 -1.68 4.32 -17.32
CA LEU A 102 -2.47 4.04 -18.51
C LEU A 102 -2.44 5.28 -19.40
N ILE A 103 -1.78 5.19 -20.54
CA ILE A 103 -1.69 6.26 -21.53
C ILE A 103 -2.37 5.78 -22.81
N GLU A 104 -3.49 6.39 -23.14
CA GLU A 104 -4.33 5.98 -24.28
C GLU A 104 -4.69 4.48 -24.23
N ASN A 105 -4.14 3.67 -25.15
CA ASN A 105 -4.36 2.22 -25.22
C ASN A 105 -3.11 1.44 -24.81
N GLN A 106 -2.33 1.97 -23.87
CA GLN A 106 -1.07 1.40 -23.44
C GLN A 106 -0.89 1.48 -21.94
N VAL A 107 -0.31 0.44 -21.36
CA VAL A 107 0.16 0.46 -19.99
C VAL A 107 1.67 0.66 -20.00
N GLU A 108 2.13 1.71 -19.34
CA GLU A 108 3.54 2.08 -19.24
C GLU A 108 4.05 1.95 -17.82
N GLY A 109 5.24 1.37 -17.65
CA GLY A 109 5.96 1.32 -16.38
C GLY A 109 7.22 2.17 -16.47
N HIS A 110 7.45 3.00 -15.46
CA HIS A 110 8.59 3.91 -15.35
C HIS A 110 9.29 3.70 -14.01
N SER A 111 10.60 3.43 -14.03
CA SER A 111 11.46 3.44 -12.85
C SER A 111 12.11 4.81 -12.70
N GLU A 112 12.07 5.36 -11.49
CA GLU A 112 12.67 6.65 -11.17
C GLU A 112 14.19 6.57 -11.03
N ALA A 113 14.68 5.39 -10.67
CA ALA A 113 16.09 5.10 -10.46
C ALA A 113 16.70 4.41 -11.69
N ASP A 114 17.07 3.13 -11.55
CA ASP A 114 17.78 2.34 -12.55
C ASP A 114 16.86 1.37 -13.30
N GLU A 115 17.44 0.50 -14.11
CA GLU A 115 16.69 -0.62 -14.69
C GLU A 115 16.20 -1.58 -13.60
N ILE A 116 14.92 -1.96 -13.68
CA ILE A 116 14.28 -2.85 -12.72
C ILE A 116 13.58 -3.99 -13.45
N GLU A 117 13.28 -5.05 -12.71
CA GLU A 117 12.42 -6.13 -13.18
C GLU A 117 10.94 -5.71 -13.11
N TRP A 118 10.23 -5.91 -14.20
CA TRP A 118 8.79 -5.74 -14.34
C TRP A 118 8.11 -7.09 -14.48
N PHE A 119 7.11 -7.35 -13.65
CA PHE A 119 6.20 -8.47 -13.77
C PHE A 119 5.01 -8.08 -14.64
N ILE A 120 4.67 -8.95 -15.59
CA ILE A 120 3.52 -8.78 -16.49
C ILE A 120 2.71 -10.06 -16.50
N MET A 121 1.40 -9.95 -16.35
CA MET A 121 0.51 -11.09 -16.51
C MET A 121 -0.89 -10.66 -16.98
N LEU A 122 -1.41 -11.38 -17.97
CA LEU A 122 -2.80 -11.30 -18.42
C LEU A 122 -3.55 -12.53 -17.89
N GLY A 123 -4.67 -12.37 -17.20
CA GLY A 123 -5.41 -13.50 -16.64
C GLY A 123 -6.60 -13.09 -15.78
N ASP A 124 -7.04 -13.97 -14.89
CA ASP A 124 -8.07 -13.67 -13.91
C ASP A 124 -7.51 -12.82 -12.76
N GLU A 125 -8.32 -11.92 -12.20
CA GLU A 125 -7.89 -10.94 -11.18
C GLU A 125 -7.14 -11.59 -10.01
N SER A 126 -7.76 -12.55 -9.33
CA SER A 126 -7.14 -13.22 -8.19
C SER A 126 -5.79 -13.87 -8.54
N GLN A 127 -5.68 -14.42 -9.76
CA GLN A 127 -4.49 -15.11 -10.21
C GLN A 127 -3.35 -14.15 -10.49
N VAL A 128 -3.59 -13.06 -11.23
CA VAL A 128 -2.52 -12.12 -11.60
C VAL A 128 -1.96 -11.40 -10.37
N PHE A 129 -2.82 -10.99 -9.43
CA PHE A 129 -2.40 -10.36 -8.18
C PHE A 129 -1.67 -11.34 -7.27
N HIS A 130 -2.16 -12.59 -7.15
CA HIS A 130 -1.49 -13.61 -6.34
C HIS A 130 -0.09 -13.94 -6.88
N GLN A 131 0.06 -14.09 -8.20
CA GLN A 131 1.35 -14.34 -8.82
C GLN A 131 2.33 -13.17 -8.63
N TYR A 132 1.85 -11.93 -8.80
CA TYR A 132 2.66 -10.75 -8.52
C TYR A 132 3.13 -10.71 -7.04
N ALA A 133 2.21 -10.94 -6.10
CA ALA A 133 2.54 -10.98 -4.67
C ALA A 133 3.57 -12.08 -4.34
N ASN A 134 3.49 -13.24 -5.00
CA ASN A 134 4.50 -14.30 -4.86
C ASN A 134 5.89 -13.88 -5.37
N GLN A 135 5.95 -13.12 -6.47
CA GLN A 135 7.22 -12.59 -6.98
C GLN A 135 7.84 -11.58 -6.01
N LEU A 136 7.02 -10.73 -5.38
CA LEU A 136 7.47 -9.81 -4.32
C LEU A 136 7.99 -10.60 -3.11
N LYS A 137 7.22 -11.57 -2.62
CA LYS A 137 7.60 -12.45 -1.50
C LYS A 137 8.93 -13.18 -1.77
N SER A 138 9.16 -13.63 -3.00
CA SER A 138 10.40 -14.30 -3.38
C SER A 138 11.63 -13.38 -3.40
N ARG A 139 11.44 -12.07 -3.59
CA ARG A 139 12.54 -11.09 -3.74
C ARG A 139 12.82 -10.32 -2.47
N PHE A 140 11.78 -9.80 -1.82
CA PHE A 140 11.89 -9.00 -0.59
C PHE A 140 11.81 -9.85 0.67
N GLY A 141 11.62 -11.17 0.50
CA GLY A 141 11.30 -12.06 1.60
C GLY A 141 9.87 -11.84 2.10
N HIS A 142 9.54 -12.57 3.14
CA HIS A 142 8.28 -12.42 3.85
C HIS A 142 8.50 -12.81 5.30
N VAL A 143 7.67 -12.25 6.17
CA VAL A 143 7.59 -12.70 7.55
C VAL A 143 6.53 -13.78 7.62
N GLU A 144 6.92 -15.01 7.93
CA GLU A 144 5.96 -16.03 8.34
C GLU A 144 5.38 -15.64 9.70
N LYS A 145 4.16 -15.11 9.69
CA LYS A 145 3.40 -14.86 10.91
C LYS A 145 2.53 -16.07 11.20
N ASN A 146 3.01 -16.94 12.09
CA ASN A 146 2.23 -18.07 12.60
C ASN A 146 1.09 -17.61 13.53
N HIS A 147 1.05 -16.32 13.89
CA HIS A 147 0.08 -15.74 14.78
C HIS A 147 -0.09 -14.24 14.50
N VAL A 148 -1.33 -13.77 14.49
CA VAL A 148 -1.69 -12.34 14.42
C VAL A 148 -2.25 -11.95 15.78
N PRO A 149 -1.57 -11.07 16.55
CA PRO A 149 -2.00 -10.75 17.90
C PRO A 149 -3.30 -9.94 17.90
N ARG A 150 -4.16 -10.19 18.88
CA ARG A 150 -5.33 -9.36 19.19
C ARG A 150 -4.86 -8.12 19.96
N VAL A 151 -4.91 -6.97 19.30
CA VAL A 151 -4.38 -5.71 19.83
C VAL A 151 -5.52 -4.79 20.26
N TRP A 152 -5.47 -4.31 21.50
CA TRP A 152 -6.21 -3.12 21.89
C TRP A 152 -5.36 -1.87 21.58
N CYS A 153 -5.94 -0.86 20.94
CA CYS A 153 -5.25 0.36 20.54
C CYS A 153 -5.97 1.60 21.11
N SER A 154 -5.22 2.49 21.76
CA SER A 154 -5.80 3.69 22.38
C SER A 154 -6.33 4.72 21.37
N TRP A 155 -5.82 4.73 20.13
CA TRP A 155 -6.06 5.81 19.18
C TRP A 155 -7.54 6.01 18.85
N TYR A 156 -8.25 4.93 18.50
CA TYR A 156 -9.63 5.00 17.99
C TYR A 156 -10.70 5.16 19.09
N SER A 157 -10.30 5.45 20.32
CA SER A 157 -11.21 5.77 21.43
C SER A 157 -10.78 7.02 22.20
N LEU A 158 -9.47 7.16 22.48
CA LEU A 158 -8.93 8.24 23.30
C LEU A 158 -8.20 9.31 22.49
N TYR A 159 -7.84 9.03 21.23
CA TYR A 159 -6.96 9.88 20.42
C TYR A 159 -5.73 10.34 21.25
N THR A 160 -5.40 11.63 21.21
CA THR A 160 -4.29 12.20 21.97
C THR A 160 -4.61 12.47 23.44
N MET A 161 -5.84 12.25 23.89
CA MET A 161 -6.30 12.56 25.26
C MET A 161 -5.98 11.40 26.19
N ILE A 162 -4.70 11.03 26.26
CA ILE A 162 -4.20 9.95 27.11
C ILE A 162 -3.29 10.50 28.20
N ASP A 163 -3.42 9.93 29.38
CA ASP A 163 -2.45 10.04 30.47
C ASP A 163 -2.35 8.69 31.20
N GLU A 164 -1.46 8.63 32.18
CA GLU A 164 -1.22 7.40 32.95
C GLU A 164 -2.48 6.92 33.69
N GLU A 165 -3.29 7.84 34.23
CA GLU A 165 -4.49 7.49 34.99
C GLU A 165 -5.59 6.92 34.08
N ILE A 166 -5.83 7.55 32.94
CA ILE A 166 -6.81 7.09 31.95
C ILE A 166 -6.41 5.72 31.42
N LEU A 167 -5.12 5.52 31.09
CA LEU A 167 -4.64 4.23 30.58
C LEU A 167 -4.78 3.12 31.62
N PHE A 168 -4.43 3.37 32.90
CA PHE A 168 -4.61 2.35 33.94
C PHE A 168 -6.07 1.97 34.15
N LYS A 169 -6.96 2.96 34.27
CA LYS A 169 -8.41 2.70 34.39
C LYS A 169 -8.94 1.91 33.20
N THR A 170 -8.45 2.23 32.00
CA THR A 170 -8.84 1.53 30.78
C THR A 170 -8.34 0.09 30.80
N PHE A 171 -7.07 -0.15 31.12
CA PHE A 171 -6.50 -1.50 31.17
C PHE A 171 -7.16 -2.37 32.24
N ASP A 172 -7.47 -1.80 33.41
CA ASP A 172 -8.23 -2.51 34.44
C ASP A 172 -9.66 -2.84 33.96
N ALA A 173 -10.30 -1.94 33.21
CA ALA A 173 -11.64 -2.15 32.65
C ALA A 173 -11.68 -3.12 31.46
N LEU A 174 -10.55 -3.37 30.78
CA LEU A 174 -10.46 -4.42 29.77
C LEU A 174 -10.53 -5.83 30.39
N ASP A 175 -10.19 -5.96 31.68
CA ASP A 175 -10.30 -7.17 32.49
C ASP A 175 -9.79 -8.44 31.78
N ASP A 176 -10.65 -9.43 31.56
CA ASP A 176 -10.35 -10.74 30.99
C ASP A 176 -10.57 -10.81 29.47
N LEU A 177 -10.80 -9.67 28.81
CA LEU A 177 -10.93 -9.64 27.36
C LEU A 177 -9.65 -10.20 26.72
N PRO A 178 -9.77 -10.96 25.62
CA PRO A 178 -8.68 -11.81 25.13
C PRO A 178 -7.60 -11.02 24.35
N PHE A 179 -7.24 -9.81 24.74
CA PHE A 179 -6.17 -9.04 24.10
C PHE A 179 -4.79 -9.60 24.46
N GLU A 180 -3.92 -9.70 23.46
CA GLU A 180 -2.53 -10.16 23.61
C GLU A 180 -1.57 -8.98 23.71
N VAL A 181 -1.98 -7.82 23.18
CA VAL A 181 -1.19 -6.59 23.17
C VAL A 181 -2.07 -5.41 23.56
N LEU A 182 -1.58 -4.61 24.51
CA LEU A 182 -2.13 -3.29 24.83
C LEU A 182 -1.21 -2.22 24.21
N GLN A 183 -1.64 -1.63 23.10
CA GLN A 183 -0.90 -0.60 22.37
C GLN A 183 -1.30 0.80 22.85
N VAL A 184 -0.33 1.51 23.43
CA VAL A 184 -0.42 2.95 23.70
C VAL A 184 0.02 3.70 22.45
N ASP A 185 -0.93 4.35 21.80
CA ASP A 185 -0.74 5.11 20.57
C ASP A 185 -0.34 6.57 20.85
N ASP A 186 -0.32 7.41 19.81
CA ASP A 186 0.12 8.81 19.89
C ASP A 186 -0.63 9.62 20.96
N GLY A 187 0.14 10.34 21.79
CA GLY A 187 -0.36 11.23 22.84
C GLY A 187 0.49 11.23 24.11
N TRP A 188 1.33 10.21 24.32
CA TRP A 188 2.20 10.09 25.50
C TRP A 188 3.53 10.87 25.37
N GLN A 189 3.94 11.18 24.14
CA GLN A 189 5.17 11.90 23.84
C GLN A 189 5.11 13.35 24.33
N LYS A 190 6.25 13.89 24.82
CA LYS A 190 6.34 15.31 25.20
C LYS A 190 6.29 16.19 23.95
N LYS A 191 5.49 17.27 24.00
CA LYS A 191 5.31 18.26 22.92
C LYS A 191 6.60 18.78 22.27
N SER A 192 7.73 18.76 22.96
CA SER A 192 8.97 19.41 22.50
C SER A 192 9.84 18.60 21.55
N VAL A 193 9.50 17.35 21.18
CA VAL A 193 10.31 16.61 20.19
C VAL A 193 9.49 15.58 19.41
N ILE A 194 9.04 15.93 18.20
CA ILE A 194 8.83 14.93 17.14
C ILE A 194 10.23 14.32 16.89
N GLY A 195 10.46 13.06 17.31
CA GLY A 195 11.73 12.35 17.10
C GLY A 195 12.59 12.01 18.33
N LYS A 196 12.17 12.29 19.57
CA LYS A 196 12.82 11.68 20.77
C LYS A 196 11.82 10.84 21.56
N GLN A 197 11.93 9.52 21.44
CA GLN A 197 11.36 8.56 22.38
C GLN A 197 12.12 8.66 23.72
N ILE A 198 11.71 9.58 24.60
CA ILE A 198 12.21 9.62 25.97
C ILE A 198 11.34 8.67 26.80
N LYS A 199 11.95 7.60 27.32
CA LYS A 199 11.34 6.57 28.16
C LYS A 199 10.71 7.15 29.43
N ASN A 200 9.48 7.65 29.36
CA ASN A 200 8.66 7.90 30.54
C ASN A 200 7.89 6.64 30.97
N PHE A 201 7.79 5.61 30.13
CA PHE A 201 7.07 4.36 30.41
C PHE A 201 7.90 3.27 31.11
N ARG A 202 8.88 3.62 31.95
CA ARG A 202 9.70 2.59 32.66
C ARG A 202 9.02 1.96 33.88
N ARG A 203 7.88 2.50 34.34
CA ARG A 203 7.16 1.97 35.53
C ARG A 203 5.99 1.04 35.20
N ALA A 204 5.28 1.24 34.08
CA ALA A 204 4.07 0.46 33.76
C ALA A 204 4.36 -1.01 33.42
N CYS A 205 5.38 -1.33 32.61
CA CYS A 205 5.62 -2.71 32.18
C CYS A 205 6.06 -3.66 33.32
N LYS A 206 6.66 -3.15 34.40
CA LYS A 206 7.14 -4.01 35.50
C LYS A 206 6.01 -4.58 36.37
N HIS A 207 4.84 -3.94 36.37
CA HIS A 207 3.70 -4.42 37.15
C HIS A 207 2.93 -5.52 36.41
N TRP A 208 2.91 -5.46 35.07
CA TRP A 208 2.18 -6.40 34.21
C TRP A 208 2.97 -7.66 33.81
N GLN A 209 4.29 -7.67 33.95
CA GLN A 209 5.11 -8.89 33.74
C GLN A 209 5.12 -9.88 34.94
N LYS A 210 4.30 -9.62 35.97
CA LYS A 210 4.29 -10.41 37.23
C LYS A 210 2.94 -11.04 37.58
N LYS A 211 1.97 -11.03 36.66
CA LYS A 211 0.73 -11.81 36.80
C LYS A 211 0.69 -12.90 35.75
#